data_AF-A0A1I3KD79-F1
#
_entry.id   AF-A0A1I3KD79-F1
#
_cell.length_a   1.000
_cell.length_b   1.000
_cell.length_c   1.000
_cell.angle_alpha   90.00
_cell.angle_beta   90.00
_cell.angle_gamma   90.00
#
_symmetry.space_group_name_H-M   'P 1'
#
loop_
_entity.id
_entity.type
_entity.pdbx_description
1 polymer ?
#
loop_
_entity_poly.entity_id
_entity_poly.type
_entity_poly.pdbx_seq_one_letter_code
_entity_poly.pdbx_strand_id
1 'polypeptide(L)'
;MSSKIPSWLSFTRLETAVILVTAAYVAPALFFSWNGGNNEFIMYAAVLVAMGACVLVLHRQARLHPAALWGLSLWGFAHMCGGLVAIPESWPVNPGEPHVLYNWWIIPGWLKYDQLVHASGFGLTTWICWQALRRAFENRGVAVTPSFGLLILCVAGGMGFGALNEVVEFLATRLMPNTNVGGYENTGWDLVFNLLGSVIAAVLIGVCGKKEKPATDEHR
;
A
#
# COMPACT_ATOMS: atom_id res chain seq x y z
N MET A 1 -15.52 38.63 7.61
CA MET A 1 -15.80 37.70 6.49
C MET A 1 -15.20 36.35 6.83
N SER A 2 -15.99 35.39 7.30
CA SER A 2 -15.53 34.02 7.51
C SER A 2 -15.62 33.30 6.15
N SER A 3 -14.47 33.14 5.48
CA SER A 3 -14.40 32.31 4.27
C SER A 3 -14.67 30.87 4.70
N LYS A 4 -15.89 30.37 4.46
CA LYS A 4 -16.18 28.96 4.66
C LYS A 4 -15.25 28.17 3.75
N ILE A 5 -14.32 27.44 4.36
CA ILE A 5 -13.47 26.48 3.65
C ILE A 5 -14.42 25.57 2.85
N PRO A 6 -14.21 25.40 1.53
CA PRO A 6 -15.03 24.52 0.72
C PRO A 6 -15.19 23.16 1.38
N SER A 7 -16.38 22.57 1.38
CA SER A 7 -16.66 21.30 2.08
C SER A 7 -15.81 20.12 1.60
N TRP A 8 -15.23 20.22 0.39
CA TRP A 8 -14.28 19.25 -0.14
C TRP A 8 -12.84 19.44 0.37
N LEU A 9 -12.57 20.51 1.12
CA LEU A 9 -11.29 20.78 1.81
C LEU A 9 -11.36 20.47 3.31
N SER A 10 -12.55 20.22 3.88
CA SER A 10 -12.65 19.77 5.26
C SER A 10 -12.32 18.28 5.40
N PHE A 11 -11.64 17.91 6.47
CA PHE A 11 -11.38 16.53 6.86
C PHE A 11 -12.33 16.13 7.98
N THR A 12 -12.83 14.90 7.90
CA THR A 12 -13.51 14.22 9.01
C THR A 12 -12.54 13.95 10.15
N ARG A 13 -13.05 13.71 11.36
CA ARG A 13 -12.21 13.35 12.51
C ARG A 13 -11.32 12.14 12.24
N LEU A 14 -11.83 11.17 11.47
CA LEU A 14 -11.09 9.98 11.10
C LEU A 14 -9.96 10.28 10.12
N GLU A 15 -10.24 11.03 9.05
CA GLU A 15 -9.22 11.45 8.09
C GLU A 15 -8.13 12.29 8.80
N THR A 16 -8.53 13.22 9.66
CA THR A 16 -7.59 13.99 10.47
C THR A 16 -6.73 13.09 11.35
N ALA A 17 -7.30 12.08 12.00
CA ALA A 17 -6.54 11.15 12.83
C ALA A 17 -5.50 10.36 12.01
N VAL A 18 -5.88 9.83 10.85
CA VAL A 18 -4.96 9.12 9.94
C VAL A 18 -3.84 10.06 9.48
N ILE A 19 -4.18 11.29 9.07
CA ILE A 19 -3.20 12.29 8.63
C ILE A 19 -2.21 12.62 9.76
N LEU A 20 -2.71 12.85 10.98
CA LEU A 20 -1.86 13.18 12.13
C LEU A 20 -0.93 12.02 12.50
N VAL A 21 -1.42 10.78 12.50
CA VAL A 21 -0.57 9.61 12.76
C VAL A 21 0.47 9.43 11.67
N THR A 22 0.08 9.55 10.39
CA THR A 22 1.01 9.51 9.27
C THR A 22 2.09 10.58 9.39
N ALA A 23 1.70 11.83 9.65
CA ALA A 23 2.64 12.92 9.84
C ALA A 23 3.57 12.70 11.04
N ALA A 24 3.08 12.10 12.12
CA ALA A 24 3.86 11.85 13.33
C ALA A 24 5.05 10.91 13.11
N TYR A 25 4.97 9.94 12.19
CA TYR A 25 6.12 9.10 11.85
C TYR A 25 6.90 9.60 10.61
N VAL A 26 6.23 10.22 9.63
CA VAL A 26 6.91 10.71 8.42
C VAL A 26 7.79 11.93 8.72
N ALA A 27 7.31 12.89 9.53
CA ALA A 27 8.05 14.13 9.75
C ALA A 27 9.40 13.92 10.49
N PRO A 28 9.48 13.12 11.57
CA PRO A 28 10.76 12.79 12.18
C PRO A 28 11.67 12.02 11.23
N ALA A 29 11.12 11.03 10.50
CA ALA A 29 11.88 10.22 9.56
C ALA A 29 12.53 11.06 8.44
N LEU A 30 11.76 12.01 7.89
CA LEU A 30 12.26 13.01 6.94
C LEU A 30 13.33 13.90 7.56
N PHE A 31 13.10 14.41 8.78
CA PHE A 31 14.06 15.26 9.47
C PHE A 31 15.40 14.56 9.68
N PHE A 32 15.40 13.33 10.19
CA PHE A 32 16.64 12.57 10.39
C PHE A 32 17.32 12.20 9.08
N SER A 33 16.56 11.82 8.05
CA SER A 33 17.11 11.46 6.74
C SER A 33 17.73 12.66 6.03
N TRP A 34 17.11 13.84 6.14
CA TRP A 34 17.66 15.09 5.61
C TRP A 34 18.99 15.46 6.27
N ASN A 35 19.04 15.44 7.60
CA ASN A 35 20.26 15.77 8.34
C ASN A 35 21.35 14.69 8.17
N GLY A 36 20.98 13.44 7.94
CA GLY A 36 21.90 12.33 7.71
C GLY A 36 22.36 12.16 6.25
N GLY A 37 21.84 12.95 5.32
CA GLY A 37 22.19 12.85 3.90
C GLY A 37 21.65 11.60 3.19
N ASN A 38 20.62 10.94 3.75
CA ASN A 38 19.99 9.78 3.15
C ASN A 38 19.02 10.21 2.03
N ASN A 39 19.58 10.48 0.85
CA ASN A 39 18.83 10.93 -0.31
C ASN A 39 17.80 9.89 -0.81
N GLU A 40 18.07 8.59 -0.58
CA GLU A 40 17.19 7.49 -1.00
C GLU A 40 15.86 7.60 -0.26
N PHE A 41 15.94 7.79 1.05
CA PHE A 41 14.76 7.97 1.88
C PHE A 41 13.99 9.26 1.54
N ILE A 42 14.68 10.35 1.21
CA ILE A 42 14.03 11.61 0.83
C ILE A 42 13.21 11.43 -0.46
N MET A 43 13.75 10.71 -1.45
CA MET A 43 13.01 10.37 -2.67
C MET A 43 11.76 9.55 -2.34
N TYR A 44 11.87 8.49 -1.54
CA TYR A 44 10.72 7.67 -1.17
C TYR A 44 9.67 8.42 -0.36
N ALA A 45 10.08 9.35 0.51
CA ALA A 45 9.12 10.21 1.20
C ALA A 45 8.38 11.14 0.25
N ALA A 46 9.01 11.63 -0.82
CA ALA A 46 8.34 12.38 -1.87
C ALA A 46 7.31 11.51 -2.63
N VAL A 47 7.67 10.26 -2.94
CA VAL A 47 6.74 9.27 -3.53
C VAL A 47 5.56 9.03 -2.60
N LEU A 48 5.80 8.85 -1.30
CA LEU A 48 4.75 8.67 -0.29
C LEU A 48 3.77 9.86 -0.27
N VAL A 49 4.26 11.10 -0.33
CA VAL A 49 3.41 12.30 -0.37
C VAL A 49 2.59 12.34 -1.66
N ALA A 50 3.19 12.02 -2.81
CA ALA A 50 2.49 11.96 -4.09
C ALA A 50 1.39 10.90 -4.08
N MET A 51 1.70 9.69 -3.59
CA MET A 51 0.72 8.62 -3.41
C MET A 51 -0.38 9.00 -2.42
N GLY A 52 -0.04 9.69 -1.32
CA GLY A 52 -1.00 10.21 -0.36
C GLY A 52 -2.00 11.19 -0.98
N ALA A 53 -1.53 12.05 -1.89
CA ALA A 53 -2.40 12.94 -2.65
C ALA A 53 -3.33 12.16 -3.61
N CYS A 54 -2.81 11.16 -4.32
CA CYS A 54 -3.62 10.28 -5.16
C CYS A 54 -4.69 9.52 -4.35
N VAL A 55 -4.32 8.99 -3.17
CA VAL A 55 -5.23 8.33 -2.24
C VAL A 55 -6.31 9.28 -1.75
N LEU A 56 -5.96 10.54 -1.44
CA LEU A 56 -6.96 11.53 -1.04
C LEU A 56 -7.98 11.78 -2.15
N VAL A 57 -7.52 12.02 -3.39
CA VAL A 57 -8.42 12.20 -4.54
C VAL A 57 -9.32 10.97 -4.72
N LEU A 58 -8.73 9.77 -4.69
CA LEU A 58 -9.48 8.52 -4.80
C LEU A 58 -10.49 8.37 -3.67
N HIS A 59 -10.11 8.66 -2.42
CA HIS A 59 -11.01 8.57 -1.27
C HIS A 59 -12.21 9.50 -1.41
N ARG A 60 -12.02 10.71 -1.93
CA ARG A 60 -13.12 11.65 -2.17
C ARG A 60 -14.09 11.16 -3.25
N GLN A 61 -13.63 10.38 -4.22
CA GLN A 61 -14.47 9.82 -5.30
C GLN A 61 -15.11 8.48 -4.93
N ALA A 62 -14.30 7.57 -4.38
CA ALA A 62 -14.66 6.18 -4.10
C ALA A 62 -15.22 5.97 -2.68
N ARG A 63 -15.06 6.94 -1.78
CA ARG A 63 -15.43 6.85 -0.35
C ARG A 63 -14.86 5.58 0.30
N LEU A 64 -13.54 5.44 0.21
CA LEU A 64 -12.84 4.26 0.74
C LEU A 64 -13.19 4.02 2.21
N HIS A 65 -13.31 2.75 2.57
CA HIS A 65 -13.55 2.32 3.93
C HIS A 65 -12.44 2.82 4.87
N PRO A 66 -12.75 3.29 6.09
CA PRO A 66 -11.75 3.80 7.02
C PRO A 66 -10.57 2.88 7.29
N ALA A 67 -10.82 1.57 7.36
CA ALA A 67 -9.76 0.59 7.55
C ALA A 67 -8.76 0.53 6.38
N ALA A 68 -9.16 0.92 5.17
CA ALA A 68 -8.23 1.04 4.04
C ALA A 68 -7.28 2.23 4.22
N LEU A 69 -7.77 3.36 4.76
CA LEU A 69 -6.93 4.52 5.07
C LEU A 69 -5.92 4.23 6.18
N TRP A 70 -6.37 3.57 7.24
CA TRP A 70 -5.47 3.08 8.30
C TRP A 70 -4.48 2.04 7.78
N GLY A 71 -4.95 1.11 6.93
CA GLY A 71 -4.09 0.13 6.28
C GLY A 71 -2.97 0.79 5.46
N LEU A 72 -3.29 1.84 4.69
CA LEU A 72 -2.29 2.57 3.90
C LEU A 72 -1.30 3.32 4.78
N SER A 73 -1.77 3.91 5.89
CA SER A 73 -0.88 4.55 6.88
C SER A 73 0.06 3.53 7.53
N LEU A 74 -0.46 2.38 7.98
CA LEU A 74 0.36 1.32 8.56
C LEU A 74 1.33 0.70 7.54
N TRP A 75 0.91 0.57 6.29
CA TRP A 75 1.78 0.11 5.21
C TRP A 75 2.91 1.11 4.96
N GLY A 76 2.59 2.40 4.86
CA GLY A 76 3.60 3.46 4.78
C GLY A 76 4.56 3.45 5.97
N PHE A 77 4.06 3.25 7.19
CA PHE A 77 4.88 3.09 8.39
C PHE A 77 5.84 1.89 8.27
N ALA A 78 5.34 0.74 7.80
CA ALA A 78 6.16 -0.45 7.58
C ALA A 78 7.29 -0.22 6.56
N HIS A 79 7.03 0.55 5.49
CA HIS A 79 8.05 1.00 4.54
C HIS A 79 9.12 1.88 5.22
N MET A 80 8.70 2.85 6.05
CA MET A 80 9.65 3.71 6.76
C MET A 80 10.53 2.91 7.72
N CYS A 81 9.95 1.95 8.44
CA CYS A 81 10.71 1.04 9.30
C CYS A 81 11.69 0.19 8.48
N GLY A 82 11.27 -0.31 7.31
CA GLY A 82 12.09 -1.10 6.39
C GLY A 82 13.45 -0.47 6.10
N GLY A 83 13.46 0.82 5.74
CA GLY A 83 14.68 1.53 5.36
C GLY A 83 15.46 2.20 6.51
N LEU A 84 14.85 2.39 7.68
CA LEU A 84 15.46 3.16 8.78
C LEU A 84 15.81 2.34 10.03
N VAL A 85 15.11 1.23 10.27
CA VAL A 85 15.36 0.41 11.46
C VAL A 85 16.52 -0.51 11.18
N ALA A 86 17.63 -0.30 11.91
CA ALA A 86 18.75 -1.21 11.92
C ALA A 86 18.36 -2.53 12.59
N ILE A 87 18.83 -3.64 12.04
CA ILE A 87 18.66 -4.99 12.61
C ILE A 87 20.00 -5.49 13.19
N PRO A 88 19.97 -6.44 14.13
CA PRO A 88 21.20 -7.03 14.67
C PRO A 88 22.10 -7.61 13.59
N GLU A 89 23.43 -7.53 13.78
CA GLU A 89 24.42 -8.10 12.84
C GLU A 89 24.29 -9.64 12.70
N SER A 90 23.73 -10.30 13.71
CA SER A 90 23.48 -11.74 13.69
C SER A 90 22.30 -12.14 12.81
N TRP A 91 21.49 -11.19 12.34
CA TRP A 91 20.33 -11.48 11.49
C TRP A 91 20.76 -11.62 10.03
N PRO A 92 20.20 -12.59 9.30
CA PRO A 92 20.61 -12.89 7.94
C PRO A 92 20.21 -11.77 6.96
N VAL A 93 21.20 -11.28 6.21
CA VAL A 93 21.09 -10.32 5.08
C VAL A 93 22.01 -10.81 3.96
N ASN A 94 21.85 -10.30 2.72
CA ASN A 94 22.81 -10.67 1.67
C ASN A 94 24.17 -10.00 1.91
N PRO A 95 25.29 -10.62 1.48
CA PRO A 95 26.61 -10.00 1.59
C PRO A 95 26.67 -8.64 0.90
N GLY A 96 27.11 -7.61 1.63
CA GLY A 96 27.24 -6.24 1.11
C GLY A 96 25.97 -5.40 1.22
N GLU A 97 24.84 -5.96 1.66
CA GLU A 97 23.64 -5.18 1.96
C GLU A 97 23.73 -4.55 3.37
N PRO A 98 23.19 -3.34 3.57
CA PRO A 98 23.02 -2.75 4.89
C PRO A 98 22.16 -3.62 5.80
N HIS A 99 22.50 -3.69 7.10
CA HIS A 99 21.70 -4.37 8.12
C HIS A 99 20.49 -3.51 8.54
N VAL A 100 19.56 -3.32 7.60
CA VAL A 100 18.27 -2.67 7.82
C VAL A 100 17.13 -3.68 7.67
N LEU A 101 15.98 -3.35 8.22
CA LEU A 101 14.83 -4.26 8.30
C LEU A 101 14.41 -4.81 6.93
N TYR A 102 14.53 -4.04 5.85
CA TYR A 102 14.24 -4.54 4.49
C TYR A 102 15.10 -5.71 4.04
N ASN A 103 16.38 -5.68 4.38
CA ASN A 103 17.34 -6.69 3.94
C ASN A 103 17.27 -7.96 4.81
N TRP A 104 16.45 -7.94 5.86
CA TRP A 104 16.27 -9.07 6.75
C TRP A 104 15.56 -10.24 6.06
N TRP A 105 16.27 -11.36 5.93
CA TRP A 105 15.71 -12.65 5.56
C TRP A 105 15.10 -13.37 6.76
N ILE A 106 13.80 -13.20 6.96
CA ILE A 106 13.04 -13.93 7.98
C ILE A 106 13.17 -15.45 7.75
N ILE A 107 13.10 -15.87 6.49
CA ILE A 107 13.42 -17.23 6.05
C ILE A 107 14.48 -17.12 4.94
N PRO A 108 15.74 -17.49 5.20
CA PRO A 108 16.84 -17.36 4.24
C PRO A 108 16.51 -17.94 2.87
N GLY A 109 16.58 -17.11 1.82
CA GLY A 109 16.33 -17.50 0.43
C GLY A 109 14.85 -17.60 0.02
N TRP A 110 13.90 -17.40 0.94
CA TRP A 110 12.47 -17.57 0.67
C TRP A 110 11.59 -16.40 1.11
N LEU A 111 11.94 -15.74 2.22
CA LEU A 111 11.11 -14.68 2.80
C LEU A 111 11.97 -13.56 3.38
N LYS A 112 11.96 -12.40 2.73
CA LYS A 112 12.42 -11.12 3.29
C LYS A 112 11.28 -10.40 4.01
N TYR A 113 11.62 -9.49 4.91
CA TYR A 113 10.66 -8.54 5.47
C TYR A 113 9.97 -7.72 4.35
N ASP A 114 10.73 -7.30 3.34
CA ASP A 114 10.23 -6.55 2.18
C ASP A 114 9.04 -7.24 1.51
N GLN A 115 9.16 -8.53 1.29
CA GLN A 115 8.13 -9.37 0.68
C GLN A 115 6.83 -9.43 1.51
N LEU A 116 6.89 -9.30 2.84
CA LEU A 116 5.70 -9.16 3.68
C LEU A 116 5.03 -7.79 3.51
N VAL A 117 5.84 -6.73 3.39
CA VAL A 117 5.36 -5.38 3.11
C VAL A 117 4.69 -5.34 1.74
N HIS A 118 5.26 -6.00 0.74
CA HIS A 118 4.67 -6.17 -0.59
C HIS A 118 3.35 -6.94 -0.53
N ALA A 119 3.32 -8.14 0.04
CA ALA A 119 2.08 -8.92 0.11
C ALA A 119 0.94 -8.18 0.84
N SER A 120 1.23 -7.54 1.98
CA SER A 120 0.23 -6.77 2.72
C SER A 120 -0.23 -5.52 1.94
N GLY A 121 0.71 -4.80 1.33
CA GLY A 121 0.45 -3.62 0.50
C GLY A 121 -0.42 -3.92 -0.71
N PHE A 122 -0.06 -4.91 -1.53
CA PHE A 122 -0.78 -5.19 -2.77
C PHE A 122 -2.05 -6.00 -2.57
N GLY A 123 -2.18 -6.72 -1.44
CA GLY A 123 -3.48 -7.16 -0.95
C GLY A 123 -4.40 -5.98 -0.62
N LEU A 124 -3.88 -4.96 0.06
CA LEU A 124 -4.63 -3.75 0.39
C LEU A 124 -5.02 -2.95 -0.86
N THR A 125 -4.13 -2.78 -1.85
CA THR A 125 -4.47 -2.10 -3.11
C THR A 125 -5.50 -2.90 -3.90
N THR A 126 -5.44 -4.24 -3.94
CA THR A 126 -6.51 -5.07 -4.52
C THR A 126 -7.86 -4.82 -3.85
N TRP A 127 -7.90 -4.71 -2.52
CA TRP A 127 -9.14 -4.38 -1.82
C TRP A 127 -9.63 -2.95 -2.11
N ILE A 128 -8.72 -1.99 -2.26
CA ILE A 128 -9.04 -0.62 -2.70
C ILE A 128 -9.61 -0.62 -4.12
N CYS A 129 -9.05 -1.42 -5.05
CA CYS A 129 -9.58 -1.59 -6.40
C CYS A 129 -11.02 -2.11 -6.35
N TRP A 130 -11.31 -3.10 -5.50
CA TRP A 130 -12.67 -3.61 -5.33
C TRP A 130 -13.64 -2.53 -4.82
N GLN A 131 -13.22 -1.74 -3.83
CA GLN A 131 -14.04 -0.64 -3.30
C GLN A 131 -14.33 0.42 -4.36
N ALA A 132 -13.31 0.84 -5.11
CA ALA A 132 -13.45 1.81 -6.19
C ALA A 132 -14.37 1.29 -7.31
N LEU A 133 -14.18 0.02 -7.71
CA LEU A 133 -15.00 -0.65 -8.71
C LEU A 133 -16.46 -0.71 -8.27
N ARG A 134 -16.72 -1.27 -7.08
CA ARG A 134 -18.07 -1.37 -6.51
C ARG A 134 -18.73 0.01 -6.46
N ARG A 135 -18.03 1.04 -5.96
CA ARG A 135 -18.57 2.40 -5.88
C ARG A 135 -18.89 2.99 -7.27
N ALA A 136 -18.06 2.74 -8.27
CA ALA A 136 -18.28 3.23 -9.63
C ALA A 136 -19.54 2.66 -10.29
N PHE A 137 -19.92 1.42 -9.95
CA PHE A 137 -21.18 0.82 -10.39
C PHE A 137 -22.37 1.27 -9.53
N GLU A 138 -22.21 1.35 -8.21
CA GLU A 138 -23.25 1.84 -7.30
C GLU A 138 -23.70 3.27 -7.64
N ASN A 139 -22.76 4.14 -8.00
CA ASN A 139 -23.06 5.51 -8.45
C ASN A 139 -23.93 5.55 -9.71
N ARG A 140 -24.06 4.43 -10.44
CA ARG A 140 -24.92 4.26 -11.62
C ARG A 140 -26.16 3.40 -11.32
N GLY A 141 -26.45 3.14 -10.05
CA GLY A 141 -27.60 2.34 -9.62
C GLY A 141 -27.44 0.83 -9.81
N VAL A 142 -26.21 0.35 -10.08
CA VAL A 142 -25.94 -1.07 -10.27
C VAL A 142 -25.30 -1.65 -9.01
N ALA A 143 -26.01 -2.58 -8.35
CA ALA A 143 -25.45 -3.35 -7.25
C ALA A 143 -24.51 -4.43 -7.78
N VAL A 144 -23.28 -4.47 -7.26
CA VAL A 144 -22.26 -5.43 -7.70
C VAL A 144 -21.90 -6.36 -6.55
N THR A 145 -21.95 -7.66 -6.82
CA THR A 145 -21.47 -8.70 -5.91
C THR A 145 -20.16 -9.27 -6.42
N PRO A 146 -19.28 -9.80 -5.55
CA PRO A 146 -18.02 -10.41 -6.00
C PRO A 146 -18.30 -11.57 -6.96
N SER A 147 -17.79 -11.45 -8.18
CA SER A 147 -17.77 -12.51 -9.17
C SER A 147 -16.33 -12.87 -9.52
N PHE A 148 -16.11 -14.06 -10.06
CA PHE A 148 -14.77 -14.49 -10.43
C PHE A 148 -14.08 -13.48 -11.35
N GLY A 149 -14.78 -13.00 -12.40
CA GLY A 149 -14.21 -12.02 -13.33
C GLY A 149 -13.85 -10.68 -12.69
N LEU A 150 -14.69 -10.16 -11.79
CA LEU A 150 -14.38 -8.89 -11.09
C LEU A 150 -13.25 -9.04 -10.09
N LEU A 151 -13.16 -10.20 -9.42
CA LEU A 151 -12.06 -10.49 -8.51
C LEU A 151 -10.73 -10.61 -9.24
N ILE A 152 -10.70 -11.29 -10.40
CA ILE A 152 -9.51 -11.33 -11.26
C ILE A 152 -9.11 -9.92 -11.73
N LEU A 153 -10.08 -9.07 -12.08
CA LEU A 153 -9.79 -7.67 -12.42
C LEU A 153 -9.15 -6.91 -11.24
N CYS A 154 -9.61 -7.12 -10.01
CA CYS A 154 -9.01 -6.51 -8.83
C CYS A 154 -7.60 -7.08 -8.52
N VAL A 155 -7.36 -8.37 -8.76
CA VAL A 155 -6.01 -8.97 -8.66
C VAL A 155 -5.09 -8.33 -9.70
N ALA A 156 -5.52 -8.22 -10.95
CA ALA A 156 -4.76 -7.55 -12.00
C ALA A 156 -4.48 -6.07 -11.65
N GLY A 157 -5.44 -5.38 -11.04
CA GLY A 157 -5.25 -4.03 -10.51
C GLY A 157 -4.17 -3.96 -9.43
N GLY A 158 -4.23 -4.84 -8.42
CA GLY A 158 -3.21 -4.92 -7.37
C GLY A 158 -1.81 -5.22 -7.91
N MET A 159 -1.72 -6.19 -8.83
CA MET A 159 -0.49 -6.49 -9.57
C MET A 159 0.01 -5.32 -10.41
N GLY A 160 -0.88 -4.56 -11.03
CA GLY A 160 -0.53 -3.35 -11.76
C GLY A 160 0.08 -2.28 -10.86
N PHE A 161 -0.47 -2.08 -9.66
CA PHE A 161 0.14 -1.20 -8.65
C PHE A 161 1.48 -1.77 -8.14
N GLY A 162 1.60 -3.09 -8.00
CA GLY A 162 2.85 -3.79 -7.73
C GLY A 162 3.93 -3.47 -8.75
N ALA A 163 3.63 -3.66 -10.03
CA ALA A 163 4.55 -3.34 -11.11
C ALA A 163 4.91 -1.84 -11.16
N LEU A 164 3.98 -0.93 -10.84
CA LEU A 164 4.28 0.49 -10.73
C LEU A 164 5.26 0.79 -9.57
N ASN A 165 5.17 0.05 -8.47
CA ASN A 165 6.15 0.14 -7.38
C ASN A 165 7.54 -0.30 -7.87
N GLU A 166 7.64 -1.44 -8.56
CA GLU A 166 8.90 -1.89 -9.17
C GLU A 166 9.48 -0.87 -10.16
N VAL A 167 8.63 -0.13 -10.89
CA VAL A 167 9.09 0.96 -11.77
C VAL A 167 9.70 2.11 -10.96
N VAL A 168 9.13 2.47 -9.80
CA VAL A 168 9.69 3.49 -8.91
C VAL A 168 11.05 3.04 -8.36
N GLU A 169 11.15 1.79 -7.93
CA GLU A 169 12.41 1.20 -7.43
C GLU A 169 13.47 1.12 -8.53
N PHE A 170 13.08 0.70 -9.73
CA PHE A 170 13.96 0.73 -10.88
C PHE A 170 14.47 2.16 -11.13
N LEU A 171 13.61 3.18 -11.11
CA LEU A 171 14.04 4.57 -11.23
C LEU A 171 15.03 4.97 -10.12
N ALA A 172 14.80 4.55 -8.88
CA ALA A 172 15.73 4.80 -7.79
C ALA A 172 17.13 4.23 -8.10
N THR A 173 17.22 2.99 -8.60
CA THR A 173 18.51 2.36 -8.99
C THR A 173 19.24 3.11 -10.13
N ARG A 174 18.50 3.88 -10.94
CA ARG A 174 19.07 4.67 -12.05
C ARG A 174 19.52 6.06 -11.61
N LEU A 175 18.88 6.62 -10.60
CA LEU A 175 19.12 7.98 -10.14
C LEU A 175 20.09 8.03 -8.95
N MET A 176 20.30 6.90 -8.26
CA MET A 176 21.01 6.85 -7.00
C MET A 176 22.05 5.72 -6.99
N PRO A 177 23.27 5.97 -6.47
CA PRO A 177 24.24 4.91 -6.24
C PRO A 177 23.81 4.07 -5.02
N ASN A 178 23.96 2.74 -5.10
CA ASN A 178 23.79 1.80 -3.99
C ASN A 178 22.42 1.87 -3.29
N THR A 179 21.35 1.51 -4.00
CA THR A 179 20.00 1.36 -3.45
C THR A 179 19.82 0.01 -2.74
N ASN A 180 18.86 -0.05 -1.81
CA ASN A 180 18.50 -1.29 -1.10
C ASN A 180 17.49 -2.17 -1.87
N VAL A 181 17.07 -1.72 -3.04
CA VAL A 181 16.00 -2.34 -3.84
C VAL A 181 16.47 -2.70 -5.24
N GLY A 182 15.68 -3.53 -5.92
CA GLY A 182 15.88 -3.91 -7.31
C GLY A 182 16.81 -5.10 -7.52
N GLY A 183 17.14 -5.37 -8.78
CA GLY A 183 17.79 -6.60 -9.20
C GLY A 183 16.79 -7.70 -9.53
N TYR A 184 17.17 -8.62 -10.41
CA TYR A 184 16.24 -9.61 -10.98
C TYR A 184 15.56 -10.47 -9.92
N GLU A 185 16.33 -11.01 -8.97
CA GLU A 185 15.79 -11.89 -7.93
C GLU A 185 14.90 -11.13 -6.95
N ASN A 186 15.27 -9.92 -6.51
CA ASN A 186 14.44 -9.15 -5.57
C ASN A 186 13.10 -8.81 -6.22
N THR A 187 13.13 -8.11 -7.36
CA THR A 187 11.92 -7.74 -8.12
C THR A 187 11.08 -8.97 -8.49
N GLY A 188 11.73 -10.11 -8.82
CA GLY A 188 11.03 -11.36 -9.11
C GLY A 188 10.23 -11.85 -7.89
N TRP A 189 10.86 -11.90 -6.73
CA TRP A 189 10.18 -12.25 -5.48
C TRP A 189 9.12 -11.23 -5.08
N ASP A 190 9.40 -9.95 -5.23
CA ASP A 190 8.46 -8.88 -4.91
C ASP A 190 7.17 -9.06 -5.73
N LEU A 191 7.27 -9.31 -7.03
CA LEU A 191 6.11 -9.64 -7.87
C LEU A 191 5.37 -10.91 -7.44
N VAL A 192 6.07 -11.95 -6.96
CA VAL A 192 5.44 -13.16 -6.41
C VAL A 192 4.63 -12.83 -5.15
N PHE A 193 5.18 -12.02 -4.25
CA PHE A 193 4.49 -11.63 -3.02
C PHE A 193 3.38 -10.62 -3.26
N ASN A 194 3.52 -9.73 -4.25
CA ASN A 194 2.44 -8.89 -4.76
C ASN A 194 1.26 -9.76 -5.18
N LEU A 195 1.52 -10.81 -5.97
CA LEU A 195 0.49 -11.75 -6.45
C LEU A 195 -0.17 -12.49 -5.28
N LEU A 196 0.63 -13.00 -4.35
CA LEU A 196 0.12 -13.70 -3.16
C LEU A 196 -0.83 -12.80 -2.36
N GLY A 197 -0.42 -11.57 -2.07
CA GLY A 197 -1.22 -10.57 -1.39
C GLY A 197 -2.54 -10.27 -2.10
N SER A 198 -2.46 -9.99 -3.40
CA SER A 198 -3.63 -9.71 -4.24
C SER A 198 -4.61 -10.88 -4.31
N VAL A 199 -4.12 -12.12 -4.44
CA VAL A 199 -4.96 -13.32 -4.46
C VAL A 199 -5.64 -13.54 -3.11
N ILE A 200 -4.90 -13.41 -1.99
CA ILE A 200 -5.48 -13.52 -0.64
C ILE A 200 -6.60 -12.50 -0.46
N ALA A 201 -6.36 -11.24 -0.83
CA ALA A 201 -7.38 -10.20 -0.74
C ALA A 201 -8.62 -10.53 -1.60
N ALA A 202 -8.44 -10.99 -2.82
CA ALA A 202 -9.55 -11.38 -3.69
C ALA A 202 -10.37 -12.55 -3.12
N VAL A 203 -9.73 -13.55 -2.53
CA VAL A 203 -10.40 -14.66 -1.84
C VAL A 203 -11.22 -14.13 -0.65
N LEU A 204 -10.62 -13.28 0.19
CA LEU A 204 -11.31 -12.68 1.34
C LEU A 204 -12.53 -11.87 0.92
N ILE A 205 -12.41 -11.05 -0.14
CA ILE A 205 -13.54 -10.30 -0.72
C ILE A 205 -14.64 -11.25 -1.19
N GLY A 206 -14.27 -12.32 -1.90
CA GLY A 206 -15.22 -13.32 -2.40
C GLY A 206 -15.96 -14.08 -1.30
N VAL A 207 -15.27 -14.44 -0.20
CA VAL A 207 -15.86 -15.15 0.94
C VAL A 207 -16.74 -14.23 1.77
N CYS A 208 -16.29 -13.01 2.07
CA CYS A 208 -17.04 -12.06 2.88
C CYS A 208 -18.24 -11.47 2.13
N GLY A 209 -18.11 -11.15 0.84
CA GLY A 209 -19.21 -10.56 0.07
C GLY A 209 -20.36 -11.52 -0.26
N LYS A 210 -20.14 -12.84 -0.18
CA LYS A 210 -21.23 -13.83 -0.29
C LYS A 210 -22.18 -13.82 0.91
N LYS A 211 -21.71 -13.37 2.09
CA LYS A 211 -22.51 -13.30 3.31
C LYS A 211 -23.51 -12.13 3.33
N GLU A 212 -23.32 -11.11 2.49
CA GLU A 212 -24.15 -9.90 2.44
C GLU A 212 -25.40 -10.01 1.53
N LYS A 213 -25.75 -11.19 1.01
CA LYS A 213 -27.01 -11.33 0.25
C LYS A 213 -28.19 -10.97 1.18
N PRO A 214 -29.06 -10.01 0.81
CA PRO A 214 -30.35 -9.87 1.47
C PRO A 214 -31.14 -11.15 1.24
N ALA A 215 -31.82 -11.64 2.27
CA ALA A 215 -32.89 -12.62 2.11
C ALA A 215 -33.92 -12.00 1.14
N THR A 216 -33.92 -12.45 -0.11
CA THR A 216 -34.97 -12.10 -1.06
C THR A 216 -36.19 -12.95 -0.73
N ASP A 217 -37.24 -12.27 -0.25
CA ASP A 217 -38.66 -12.60 -0.33
C ASP A 217 -39.01 -14.02 -0.84
N GLU A 218 -39.10 -14.98 0.08
CA GLU A 218 -39.95 -16.15 -0.08
C GLU A 218 -41.40 -15.75 0.22
N HIS A 219 -42.05 -15.02 -0.68
CA HIS A 219 -43.52 -14.98 -0.79
C HIS A 219 -43.92 -14.43 -2.17
N ARG A 220 -43.89 -15.32 -3.17
CA ARG A 220 -44.79 -15.28 -4.34
C ARG A 220 -45.17 -16.69 -4.71
#